data_AF-A0AAW0SAS4-F1
#
_entry.id   AF-A0AAW0SAS4-F1
#
_cell.length_a   1.000
_cell.length_b   1.000
_cell.length_c   1.000
_cell.angle_alpha   90.00
_cell.angle_beta   90.00
_cell.angle_gamma   90.00
#
_symmetry.space_group_name_H-M   'P 1'
#
loop_
_entity.id
_entity.type
_entity.pdbx_description
1 polymer ?
#
loop_
_entity_poly.entity_id
_entity_poly.type
_entity_poly.pdbx_seq_one_letter_code
_entity_poly.pdbx_strand_id
1 'polypeptide(L)' 'MEVEAARRLFARSRDLKFEYENLVSDGDANSYKAVLAMNNGNGPYQDTKVTKLECINHVQKRLGTRLRKLQGAREG' A
#
# COMPACT_ATOMS: atom_id res chain seq x y z
N MET A 1 1.96 -3.01 -13.50
CA MET A 1 3.42 -3.05 -13.28
C MET A 1 3.75 -3.17 -11.80
N GLU A 2 3.28 -2.25 -10.94
CA GLU A 2 3.55 -2.30 -9.48
C GLU A 2 2.91 -3.49 -8.75
N VAL A 3 1.65 -3.81 -9.07
CA VAL A 3 0.93 -4.96 -8.47
C VAL A 3 1.68 -6.28 -8.65
N GLU A 4 2.16 -6.52 -9.86
CA GLU A 4 2.91 -7.73 -10.21
C GLU A 4 4.30 -7.73 -9.54
N ALA A 5 4.96 -6.57 -9.49
CA ALA A 5 6.23 -6.42 -8.78
C ALA A 5 6.07 -6.73 -7.27
N ALA A 6 5.01 -6.23 -6.63
CA ALA A 6 4.72 -6.52 -5.22
C ALA A 6 4.53 -8.02 -5.00
N ARG A 7 3.73 -8.70 -5.84
CA ARG A 7 3.54 -10.16 -5.74
C ARG A 7 4.85 -10.93 -5.88
N ARG A 8 5.70 -10.56 -6.83
CA ARG A 8 7.01 -11.20 -7.04
C ARG A 8 7.95 -11.00 -5.86
N LEU A 9 8.00 -9.79 -5.30
CA LEU A 9 8.85 -9.50 -4.14
C LEU A 9 8.43 -10.30 -2.92
N PHE A 10 7.13 -10.32 -2.60
CA PHE A 10 6.59 -11.06 -1.45
C PHE A 10 6.61 -12.58 -1.64
N ALA A 11 6.56 -13.08 -2.87
CA ALA A 11 6.78 -14.50 -3.13
C ALA A 11 8.25 -14.88 -2.90
N ARG A 12 9.18 -14.09 -3.46
CA ARG A 12 10.62 -14.36 -3.41
C ARG A 12 11.22 -14.23 -2.00
N SER A 13 10.65 -13.38 -1.14
CA SER A 13 11.14 -13.23 0.25
C SER A 13 11.12 -14.54 1.04
N ARG A 14 10.15 -15.43 0.76
CA ARG A 14 10.09 -16.78 1.34
C ARG A 14 11.31 -17.62 0.96
N ASP A 15 11.71 -17.60 -0.31
CA ASP A 15 12.90 -18.31 -0.78
C ASP A 15 14.18 -17.77 -0.12
N LEU A 16 14.16 -16.48 0.22
CA LEU A 16 15.24 -15.76 0.91
C LEU A 16 15.13 -15.81 2.45
N LYS A 17 14.16 -16.54 2.99
CA LYS A 17 13.93 -16.76 4.43
C LYS A 17 13.73 -15.48 5.25
N PHE A 18 13.03 -14.49 4.70
CA PHE A 18 12.59 -13.33 5.46
C PHE A 18 11.16 -12.93 5.09
N GLU A 19 10.53 -12.13 5.94
CA GLU A 19 9.16 -11.64 5.73
C GLU A 19 9.12 -10.12 5.73
N TYR A 20 8.29 -9.56 4.86
CA TYR A 20 8.03 -8.12 4.80
C TYR A 20 6.84 -7.77 5.69
N GLU A 21 7.05 -6.90 6.67
CA GLU A 21 5.95 -6.38 7.51
C GLU A 21 5.21 -5.20 6.88
N ASN A 22 5.89 -4.45 6.01
CA ASN A 22 5.40 -3.17 5.50
C ASN A 22 5.43 -3.11 3.98
N LEU A 23 4.36 -2.60 3.37
CA LEU A 23 4.29 -2.27 1.96
C LEU A 23 4.02 -0.77 1.79
N VAL A 24 4.97 -0.05 1.21
CA VAL A 24 4.77 1.34 0.79
C VAL A 24 4.20 1.34 -0.63
N SER A 25 3.07 2.00 -0.86
CA SER A 25 2.50 2.17 -2.21
C SER A 25 2.10 3.62 -2.50
N ASP A 26 2.06 3.95 -3.79
CA ASP A 26 1.51 5.21 -4.29
C ASP A 26 -0.01 5.19 -4.06
N GLY A 27 -0.55 6.19 -3.35
CA GLY A 27 -1.96 6.61 -3.22
C GLY A 27 -3.07 5.55 -3.14
N ASP A 28 -3.20 4.69 -4.15
CA ASP A 28 -4.16 3.60 -4.25
C ASP A 28 -3.76 2.37 -3.42
N ALA A 29 -4.68 1.41 -3.32
CA ALA A 29 -4.51 0.19 -2.52
C ALA A 29 -4.34 -1.08 -3.37
N ASN A 30 -4.08 -0.96 -4.68
CA ASN A 30 -4.12 -2.08 -5.61
C ASN A 30 -3.01 -3.11 -5.30
N SER A 31 -1.78 -2.64 -5.12
CA SER A 31 -0.64 -3.50 -4.77
C SER A 31 -0.84 -4.19 -3.41
N TYR A 32 -1.36 -3.45 -2.43
CA TYR A 32 -1.67 -4.00 -1.10
C TYR A 32 -2.75 -5.09 -1.16
N LYS A 33 -3.86 -4.83 -1.86
CA LYS A 33 -4.93 -5.81 -2.06
C LYS A 33 -4.42 -7.07 -2.76
N ALA A 34 -3.55 -6.92 -3.75
CA ALA A 34 -2.99 -8.05 -4.48
C ALA A 34 -2.06 -8.92 -3.63
N VAL A 35 -1.32 -8.31 -2.69
CA VAL A 35 -0.51 -9.02 -1.70
C VAL A 35 -1.39 -9.77 -0.71
N LEU A 36 -2.45 -9.15 -0.18
CA LEU A 36 -3.41 -9.83 0.71
C LEU A 36 -4.15 -10.98 0.01
N ALA A 37 -4.43 -10.85 -1.29
CA ALA A 37 -5.07 -11.90 -2.08
C ALA A 37 -4.15 -13.10 -2.41
N MET A 38 -2.86 -13.04 -2.05
CA MET A 38 -1.96 -14.19 -2.22
C MET A 38 -2.40 -15.37 -1.35
N ASN A 39 -1.98 -16.59 -1.73
CA ASN A 39 -2.26 -17.82 -0.99
C ASN A 39 -3.75 -17.99 -0.63
N ASN A 40 -4.63 -17.83 -1.63
CA ASN A 40 -6.09 -17.91 -1.50
C ASN A 40 -6.68 -16.91 -0.49
N GLY A 41 -6.10 -15.72 -0.39
CA GLY A 41 -6.58 -14.65 0.50
C GLY A 41 -6.02 -14.70 1.91
N ASN A 42 -5.12 -15.65 2.22
CA ASN A 42 -4.42 -15.71 3.50
C ASN A 42 -3.26 -14.72 3.60
N GLY A 43 -2.95 -14.01 2.51
CA GLY A 43 -1.80 -13.12 2.44
C GLY A 43 -0.48 -13.88 2.20
N PRO A 44 0.64 -13.15 2.15
CA PRO A 44 1.93 -13.70 1.72
C PRO A 44 2.65 -14.51 2.81
N TYR A 45 2.22 -14.46 4.07
CA TYR A 45 2.86 -15.13 5.22
C TYR A 45 1.80 -15.74 6.14
N GLN A 46 2.20 -16.67 7.01
CA GLN A 46 1.29 -17.33 7.94
C GLN A 46 1.05 -16.48 9.20
N ASP A 47 2.13 -15.97 9.80
CA ASP A 47 2.07 -15.27 11.10
C ASP A 47 2.30 -13.75 10.96
N THR A 48 2.94 -13.30 9.87
CA THR A 48 3.24 -11.87 9.67
C THR A 48 2.13 -11.16 8.90
N LYS A 49 1.53 -10.17 9.56
CA LYS A 49 0.56 -9.27 8.94
C LYS A 49 1.26 -8.15 8.18
N VAL A 50 0.93 -8.00 6.91
CA VAL A 50 1.43 -6.88 6.09
C VAL A 50 0.64 -5.61 6.38
N THR A 51 1.33 -4.52 6.68
CA THR A 51 0.77 -3.19 6.90
C THR A 51 0.99 -2.30 5.68
N LYS A 52 -0.07 -1.64 5.21
CA LYS A 52 0.04 -0.64 4.15
C LYS A 52 0.57 0.67 4.72
N LEU A 53 1.66 1.18 4.15
CA LEU A 53 2.19 2.50 4.39
C LEU A 53 1.93 3.40 3.17
N GLU A 54 1.75 4.69 3.42
CA GLU A 54 1.61 5.69 2.36
C GLU A 54 2.87 6.55 2.28
N CYS A 55 3.33 6.86 1.07
CA CYS A 55 4.46 7.77 0.93
C CYS A 55 4.06 9.22 1.30
N ILE A 56 5.02 9.96 1.85
CA ILE A 56 4.81 11.33 2.36
C ILE A 56 4.25 12.28 1.28
N ASN A 57 4.69 12.11 0.02
CA ASN A 57 4.18 12.90 -1.10
C ASN A 57 2.66 12.70 -1.30
N HIS A 58 2.15 11.49 -1.10
CA HIS A 58 0.71 11.22 -1.21
C HIS A 58 -0.08 11.74 -0.02
N VAL A 59 0.51 11.70 1.18
CA VAL A 59 -0.07 12.36 2.35
C VAL A 59 -0.20 13.87 2.10
N GLN A 60 0.87 14.51 1.61
CA GLN A 60 0.89 15.94 1.29
C GLN A 60 -0.12 16.33 0.21
N LYS A 61 -0.18 15.59 -0.92
CA LYS A 61 -1.16 15.84 -2.00
C LYS A 61 -2.60 15.79 -1.48
N ARG A 62 -2.92 14.79 -0.65
CA ARG A 62 -4.25 14.58 -0.07
C ARG A 62 -4.63 15.70 0.89
N LEU A 63 -3.72 16.07 1.79
CA LEU A 63 -3.90 17.17 2.72
C LEU A 63 -4.13 18.48 1.97
N GLY A 64 -3.26 18.82 1.01
CA GLY A 64 -3.39 20.05 0.22
C GLY A 64 -4.70 20.11 -0.58
N THR A 65 -5.15 18.98 -1.13
CA THR A 65 -6.44 18.91 -1.84
C THR A 65 -7.62 19.18 -0.91
N ARG A 66 -7.60 18.62 0.30
CA ARG A 66 -8.66 18.85 1.29
C ARG A 66 -8.68 20.29 1.79
N LEU A 67 -7.52 20.89 2.03
CA LEU A 67 -7.42 22.29 2.48
C LEU A 67 -7.96 23.27 1.43
N ARG A 68 -7.61 23.09 0.14
CA ARG A 68 -8.14 23.94 -0.93
C ARG A 68 -9.66 23.81 -1.10
N LYS A 69 -10.21 22.59 -0.97
CA LYS A 69 -11.65 22.38 -0.96
C LYS A 69 -12.34 23.07 0.21
N LEU A 70 -11.73 23.01 1.40
CA LEU A 70 -12.25 23.68 2.58
C LEU A 70 -12.23 25.20 2.42
N GLN A 71 -11.17 25.76 1.83
CA GLN A 71 -11.09 27.18 1.52
C GLN A 71 -12.19 27.60 0.53
N GLY A 72 -12.32 26.91 -0.60
CA GLY A 72 -13.33 27.23 -1.60
C GLY A 72 -14.77 27.11 -1.07
N ALA A 73 -15.04 26.18 -0.14
CA ALA A 73 -16.33 26.05 0.51
C ALA A 73 -16.64 27.16 1.54
N ARG A 74 -15.64 27.95 1.96
CA ARG A 74 -15.83 29.09 2.86
C ARG A 74 -15.99 30.42 2.10
N GLU A 75 -15.60 30.46 0.84
CA GLU A 75 -15.63 31.65 -0.01
C GLU A 75 -16.91 31.74 -0.88
N GLY A 76 -17.72 30.68 -0.93
CA GLY A 76 -19.04 30.65 -1.58
C GLY A 76 -20.17 30.49 -0.57
#